data_AF-A0A7S4KH02-F1
#
_entry.id   AF-A0A7S4KH02-F1
#
_cell.length_a   1.000
_cell.length_b   1.000
_cell.length_c   1.000
_cell.angle_alpha   90.00
_cell.angle_beta   90.00
_cell.angle_gamma   90.00
#
_symmetry.space_group_name_H-M   'P 1'
#
loop_
_entity.id
_entity.type
_entity.pdbx_description
1 polymer ?
#
loop_
_entity_poly.entity_id
_entity_poly.type
_entity_poly.pdbx_seq_one_letter_code
_entity_poly.pdbx_strand_id
1 'polypeptide(L)'
;MSPRSRLQKEAHAQLMEIKRNTDEEVVNRLDVSTKRILQQNRRLAEDLKLHVQETAELQKQKSKLEEEAKQLRRDLELNEQQIGEYAKDRHRLSREVKDLQGKVKNLEKSLSQVAKDFEREKERLVSKAKQDMQDTEVENTGLRKLLKIKEKEHNKIKRLAQDIISQRSEVEQFFLEALEEVRDQIARERLKSSSSAAGPSSTFITEESSTHFQGREPGRLPQIRGGAGGVGGGAGGKNFSYVPNQKVDIKDLVWEDKERVLRILFAKINQSQMPSNSHNQPDHPRQEQDLDLLDGRLREELEEETRVSSSASSDVPRRMSMRGTASLRQPDFA
;
A
#
# COMPACT_ATOMS: atom_id res chain seq x y z
N MET A 1 -37.10 -10.08 -128.21
CA MET A 1 -35.81 -9.56 -128.73
C MET A 1 -36.02 -9.05 -130.15
N SER A 2 -35.66 -7.78 -130.43
CA SER A 2 -35.83 -7.16 -131.76
C SER A 2 -35.00 -7.89 -132.84
N PRO A 3 -35.51 -8.08 -134.07
CA PRO A 3 -34.78 -8.70 -135.18
C PRO A 3 -33.40 -8.09 -135.44
N ARG A 4 -33.26 -6.77 -135.23
CA ARG A 4 -31.99 -6.03 -135.36
C ARG A 4 -30.94 -6.45 -134.32
N SER A 5 -31.37 -6.75 -133.11
CA SER A 5 -30.48 -7.25 -132.04
C SER A 5 -30.04 -8.69 -132.29
N ARG A 6 -30.88 -9.52 -132.93
CA ARG A 6 -30.49 -10.85 -133.40
C ARG A 6 -29.44 -10.77 -134.50
N LEU A 7 -29.67 -9.93 -135.51
CA LEU A 7 -28.74 -9.72 -136.61
C LEU A 7 -27.39 -9.18 -136.14
N GLN A 8 -27.38 -8.27 -135.16
CA GLN A 8 -26.13 -7.74 -134.61
C GLN A 8 -25.36 -8.77 -133.77
N LYS A 9 -26.06 -9.62 -133.01
CA LYS A 9 -25.44 -10.76 -132.32
C LYS A 9 -24.90 -11.78 -133.31
N GLU A 10 -25.61 -12.03 -134.41
CA GLU A 10 -25.22 -12.96 -135.47
C GLU A 10 -24.02 -12.44 -136.27
N ALA A 11 -24.01 -11.16 -136.63
CA ALA A 11 -22.86 -10.51 -137.27
C ALA A 11 -21.64 -10.47 -136.34
N HIS A 12 -21.84 -10.21 -135.04
CA HIS A 12 -20.75 -10.30 -134.07
C HIS A 12 -20.25 -11.74 -133.93
N ALA A 13 -21.14 -12.73 -133.90
CA ALA A 13 -20.76 -14.14 -133.85
C ALA A 13 -19.96 -14.52 -135.11
N GLN A 14 -20.40 -14.11 -136.31
CA GLN A 14 -19.68 -14.33 -137.57
C GLN A 14 -18.31 -13.64 -137.57
N LEU A 15 -18.20 -12.42 -137.04
CA LEU A 15 -16.90 -11.73 -136.92
C LEU A 15 -15.96 -12.48 -135.98
N MET A 16 -16.47 -13.02 -134.87
CA MET A 16 -15.66 -13.82 -133.94
C MET A 16 -15.25 -15.15 -134.56
N GLU A 17 -16.14 -15.77 -135.33
CA GLU A 17 -15.85 -17.00 -136.08
C GLU A 17 -14.77 -16.75 -137.14
N ILE A 18 -14.90 -15.68 -137.93
CA ILE A 18 -13.89 -15.29 -138.93
C ILE A 18 -12.56 -15.03 -138.25
N LYS A 19 -12.53 -14.24 -137.16
CA LYS A 19 -11.29 -13.99 -136.40
C LYS A 19 -10.66 -15.28 -135.89
N ARG A 20 -11.45 -16.15 -135.29
CA ARG A 20 -11.00 -17.46 -134.81
C ARG A 20 -10.41 -18.31 -135.94
N ASN A 21 -11.08 -18.35 -137.10
CA ASN A 21 -10.64 -19.10 -138.26
C ASN A 21 -9.35 -18.52 -138.84
N THR A 22 -9.23 -17.20 -138.96
CA THR A 22 -8.00 -16.55 -139.43
C THR A 22 -6.83 -16.78 -138.47
N ASP A 23 -7.07 -16.72 -137.15
CA ASP A 23 -6.05 -16.99 -136.14
C ASP A 23 -5.60 -18.46 -136.19
N GLU A 24 -6.55 -19.39 -136.37
CA GLU A 24 -6.28 -20.82 -136.51
C GLU A 24 -5.52 -21.14 -137.81
N GLU A 25 -5.85 -20.50 -138.93
CA GLU A 25 -5.10 -20.60 -140.18
C GLU A 25 -3.68 -20.04 -140.06
N VAL A 26 -3.51 -18.89 -139.41
CA VAL A 26 -2.18 -18.30 -139.13
C VAL A 26 -1.36 -19.26 -138.30
N VAL A 27 -1.92 -19.81 -137.21
CA VAL A 27 -1.26 -20.82 -136.39
C VAL A 27 -0.91 -22.07 -137.20
N ASN A 28 -1.80 -22.54 -138.08
CA ASN A 28 -1.56 -23.71 -138.91
C ASN A 28 -0.42 -23.52 -139.92
N ARG A 29 -0.24 -22.30 -140.44
CA ARG A 29 0.87 -21.91 -141.33
C ARG A 29 2.21 -21.70 -140.61
N LEU A 30 2.25 -21.70 -139.28
CA LEU A 30 3.51 -21.62 -138.52
C LEU A 30 4.27 -22.94 -138.55
N ASP A 31 5.59 -22.85 -138.72
CA ASP A 31 6.51 -23.98 -138.59
C ASP A 31 6.41 -24.64 -137.20
N VAL A 32 6.69 -25.95 -137.16
CA VAL A 32 6.63 -26.77 -135.93
C VAL A 32 7.50 -26.19 -134.80
N SER A 33 8.65 -25.59 -135.14
CA SER A 33 9.55 -24.92 -134.19
C SER A 33 8.85 -23.73 -133.50
N THR A 34 8.20 -22.86 -134.27
CA THR A 34 7.49 -21.69 -133.76
C THR A 34 6.30 -22.09 -132.88
N LYS A 35 5.54 -23.13 -133.27
CA LYS A 35 4.45 -23.68 -132.44
C LYS A 35 4.96 -24.19 -131.09
N ARG A 36 6.10 -24.88 -131.08
CA ARG A 36 6.76 -25.36 -129.85
C ARG A 36 7.20 -24.20 -128.96
N ILE A 37 7.80 -23.16 -129.55
CA ILE A 37 8.21 -21.94 -128.83
C ILE A 37 7.01 -21.24 -128.20
N LEU A 38 5.89 -21.11 -128.92
CA LEU A 38 4.66 -20.50 -128.39
C LEU A 38 4.06 -21.32 -127.24
N GLN A 39 4.02 -22.65 -127.36
CA GLN A 39 3.56 -23.51 -126.27
C GLN A 39 4.47 -23.42 -125.04
N GLN A 40 5.78 -23.35 -125.25
CA GLN A 40 6.74 -23.15 -124.18
C GLN A 40 6.59 -21.78 -123.52
N ASN A 41 6.43 -20.70 -124.29
CA ASN A 41 6.17 -19.36 -123.75
C ASN A 41 4.88 -19.31 -122.95
N ARG A 42 3.83 -20.05 -123.37
CA ARG A 42 2.60 -20.17 -122.58
C ARG A 42 2.84 -20.87 -121.25
N ARG A 43 3.56 -22.00 -121.23
CA ARG A 43 3.92 -22.70 -119.98
C ARG A 43 4.76 -21.80 -119.06
N LEU A 44 5.78 -21.15 -119.61
CA LEU A 44 6.62 -20.21 -118.87
C LEU A 44 5.81 -19.03 -118.30
N ALA A 45 4.81 -18.53 -119.03
CA ALA A 45 3.93 -17.47 -118.53
C ALA A 45 3.01 -17.95 -117.38
N GLU A 46 2.51 -19.19 -117.46
CA GLU A 46 1.75 -19.83 -116.39
C GLU A 46 2.63 -20.06 -115.15
N ASP A 47 3.85 -20.58 -115.32
CA ASP A 47 4.84 -20.76 -114.24
C ASP A 47 5.23 -19.43 -113.60
N LEU A 48 5.50 -18.39 -114.40
CA LEU A 48 5.80 -17.05 -113.91
C LEU A 48 4.64 -16.48 -113.09
N LYS A 49 3.39 -16.69 -113.54
CA LYS A 49 2.21 -16.24 -112.79
C LYS A 49 2.11 -16.93 -111.44
N LEU A 50 2.36 -18.24 -111.37
CA LEU A 50 2.37 -18.98 -110.10
C LEU A 50 3.46 -18.44 -109.17
N HIS A 51 4.68 -18.24 -109.67
CA HIS A 51 5.77 -17.69 -108.87
C HIS A 51 5.51 -16.25 -108.38
N VAL A 52 4.85 -15.41 -109.17
CA VAL A 52 4.41 -14.07 -108.74
C VAL A 52 3.38 -14.18 -107.61
N GLN A 53 2.43 -15.11 -107.69
CA GLN A 53 1.45 -15.36 -106.63
C GLN A 53 2.09 -15.89 -105.35
N GLU A 54 3.00 -16.86 -105.45
CA GLU A 54 3.76 -17.40 -104.31
C GLU A 54 4.60 -16.30 -103.66
N THR A 55 5.29 -15.47 -104.45
CA THR A 55 6.09 -14.36 -103.94
C THR A 55 5.21 -13.33 -103.23
N ALA A 56 4.02 -13.04 -103.75
CA ALA A 56 3.07 -12.13 -103.11
C ALA A 56 2.57 -12.67 -101.76
N GLU A 57 2.25 -13.96 -101.67
CA GLU A 57 1.80 -14.56 -100.40
C GLU A 57 2.93 -14.68 -99.38
N LEU A 58 4.15 -15.04 -99.82
CA LEU A 58 5.34 -15.01 -98.97
C LEU A 58 5.65 -13.60 -98.46
N GLN A 59 5.51 -12.57 -99.30
CA GLN A 59 5.70 -11.18 -98.89
C GLN A 59 4.66 -10.74 -97.86
N LYS A 60 3.41 -11.18 -98.00
CA LYS A 60 2.35 -10.95 -97.01
C LYS A 60 2.63 -11.66 -95.69
N GLN A 61 3.09 -12.91 -95.72
CA GLN A 61 3.50 -13.64 -94.53
C GLN A 61 4.70 -12.99 -93.84
N LYS A 62 5.70 -12.56 -94.62
CA LYS A 62 6.84 -11.80 -94.12
C LYS A 62 6.40 -10.51 -93.41
N SER A 63 5.50 -9.74 -94.01
CA SER A 63 4.96 -8.52 -93.39
C SER A 63 4.26 -8.82 -92.06
N LYS A 64 3.44 -9.88 -92.00
CA LYS A 64 2.77 -10.30 -90.76
C LYS A 64 3.76 -10.70 -89.67
N LEU A 65 4.76 -11.53 -90.01
CA LEU A 65 5.80 -11.94 -89.06
C LEU A 65 6.64 -10.76 -88.59
N GLU A 66 6.90 -9.77 -89.45
CA GLU A 66 7.60 -8.54 -89.07
C GLU A 66 6.78 -7.69 -88.09
N GLU A 67 5.46 -7.61 -88.27
CA GLU A 67 4.54 -6.93 -87.34
C GLU A 67 4.46 -7.65 -85.99
N GLU A 68 4.32 -8.98 -86.00
CA GLU A 68 4.32 -9.80 -84.79
C GLU A 68 5.66 -9.71 -84.04
N ALA A 69 6.78 -9.74 -84.75
CA ALA A 69 8.10 -9.56 -84.15
C ALA A 69 8.26 -8.17 -83.51
N LYS A 70 7.73 -7.11 -84.13
CA LYS A 70 7.70 -5.77 -83.53
C LYS A 70 6.81 -5.71 -82.30
N GLN A 71 5.66 -6.39 -82.32
CA GLN A 71 4.76 -6.46 -81.17
C GLN A 71 5.43 -7.17 -79.99
N LEU A 72 5.97 -8.37 -80.21
CA LEU A 72 6.64 -9.16 -79.18
C LEU A 72 7.85 -8.43 -78.58
N ARG A 73 8.61 -7.66 -79.39
CA ARG A 73 9.71 -6.84 -78.88
C ARG A 73 9.23 -5.76 -77.90
N ARG A 74 8.12 -5.07 -78.22
CA ARG A 74 7.53 -4.07 -77.32
C ARG A 74 7.01 -4.71 -76.03
N ASP A 75 6.38 -5.86 -76.14
CA ASP A 75 5.85 -6.59 -74.98
C ASP A 75 6.97 -7.10 -74.07
N LEU A 76 8.09 -7.57 -74.65
CA LEU A 76 9.30 -7.95 -73.91
C LEU A 76 9.91 -6.76 -73.17
N GLU A 77 10.06 -5.61 -73.85
CA GLU A 77 10.60 -4.39 -73.24
C GLU A 77 9.71 -3.90 -72.08
N LEU A 78 8.40 -3.89 -72.26
CA LEU A 78 7.44 -3.53 -71.21
C LEU A 78 7.53 -4.49 -70.02
N ASN A 79 7.61 -5.80 -70.28
CA ASN A 79 7.72 -6.79 -69.22
C ASN A 79 9.06 -6.67 -68.47
N GLU A 80 10.16 -6.38 -69.17
CA GLU A 80 11.46 -6.14 -68.55
C GLU A 80 11.42 -4.91 -67.61
N GLN A 81 10.80 -3.81 -68.05
CA GLN A 81 10.57 -2.63 -67.22
C GLN A 81 9.71 -2.96 -65.98
N GLN A 82 8.63 -3.72 -66.16
CA GLN A 82 7.76 -4.14 -65.05
C GLN A 82 8.50 -5.02 -64.03
N ILE A 83 9.28 -5.99 -64.51
CA ILE A 83 10.11 -6.83 -63.64
C ILE A 83 11.12 -5.97 -62.87
N GLY A 84 11.70 -4.96 -63.51
CA GLY A 84 12.59 -3.99 -62.87
C GLY A 84 11.91 -3.21 -61.74
N GLU A 85 10.69 -2.72 -61.96
CA GLU A 85 9.92 -2.03 -60.92
C GLU A 85 9.53 -2.97 -59.76
N TYR A 86 9.08 -4.19 -60.05
CA TYR A 86 8.80 -5.18 -59.01
C TYR A 86 10.03 -5.54 -58.18
N ALA A 87 11.21 -5.58 -58.80
CA ALA A 87 12.46 -5.80 -58.08
C ALA A 87 12.78 -4.62 -57.13
N LYS A 88 12.60 -3.37 -57.58
CA LYS A 88 12.77 -2.17 -56.75
C LYS A 88 11.81 -2.15 -55.56
N ASP A 89 10.52 -2.43 -55.80
CA ASP A 89 9.51 -2.50 -54.74
C ASP A 89 9.81 -3.62 -53.74
N ARG A 90 10.22 -4.80 -54.23
CA ARG A 90 10.65 -5.91 -53.38
C ARG A 90 11.86 -5.53 -52.53
N HIS A 91 12.81 -4.77 -53.07
CA HIS A 91 13.94 -4.27 -52.31
C HIS A 91 13.52 -3.26 -51.23
N ARG A 92 12.58 -2.35 -51.52
CA ARG A 92 12.02 -1.40 -50.54
C ARG A 92 11.33 -2.15 -49.40
N LEU A 93 10.42 -3.07 -49.72
CA LEU A 93 9.70 -3.87 -48.73
C LEU A 93 10.67 -4.72 -47.90
N SER A 94 11.71 -5.30 -48.52
CA SER A 94 12.72 -6.08 -47.78
C SER A 94 13.48 -5.24 -46.75
N ARG A 95 13.79 -3.97 -47.06
CA ARG A 95 14.40 -3.04 -46.09
C ARG A 95 13.44 -2.71 -44.96
N GLU A 96 12.19 -2.40 -45.28
CA GLU A 96 11.17 -2.09 -44.28
C GLU A 96 10.92 -3.26 -43.32
N VAL A 97 10.86 -4.50 -43.85
CA VAL A 97 10.78 -5.72 -43.04
C VAL A 97 11.97 -5.83 -42.10
N LYS A 98 13.19 -5.59 -42.57
CA LYS A 98 14.40 -5.64 -41.72
C LYS A 98 14.37 -4.57 -40.63
N ASP A 99 13.94 -3.35 -40.96
CA ASP A 99 13.85 -2.25 -40.01
C ASP A 99 12.79 -2.52 -38.93
N LEU A 100 11.61 -3.02 -39.34
CA LEU A 100 10.56 -3.43 -38.42
C LEU A 100 10.99 -4.61 -37.53
N GLN A 101 11.66 -5.62 -38.10
CA GLN A 101 12.24 -6.72 -37.32
C GLN A 101 13.27 -6.20 -36.30
N GLY A 102 14.10 -5.24 -36.68
CA GLY A 102 15.04 -4.57 -35.79
C GLY A 102 14.34 -3.85 -34.64
N LYS A 103 13.26 -3.10 -34.93
CA LYS A 103 12.44 -2.42 -33.92
C LYS A 103 11.78 -3.41 -32.96
N VAL A 104 11.17 -4.48 -33.47
CA VAL A 104 10.56 -5.54 -32.65
C VAL A 104 11.60 -6.14 -31.71
N LYS A 105 12.77 -6.54 -32.23
CA LYS A 105 13.85 -7.10 -31.41
C LYS A 105 14.33 -6.14 -30.32
N ASN A 106 14.39 -4.83 -30.62
CA ASN A 106 14.78 -3.82 -29.62
C ASN A 106 13.70 -3.64 -28.55
N LEU A 107 12.42 -3.64 -28.93
CA LEU A 107 11.31 -3.58 -27.99
C LEU A 107 11.25 -4.82 -27.10
N GLU A 108 11.43 -6.01 -27.67
CA GLU A 108 11.50 -7.27 -26.91
C GLU A 108 12.64 -7.26 -25.88
N LYS A 109 13.82 -6.76 -26.26
CA LYS A 109 14.95 -6.58 -25.33
C LYS A 109 14.62 -5.59 -24.22
N SER A 110 14.04 -4.44 -24.57
CA SER A 110 13.64 -3.42 -23.58
C SER A 110 12.58 -3.95 -22.61
N LEU A 111 11.58 -4.67 -23.12
CA LEU A 111 10.54 -5.28 -22.31
C LEU A 111 11.11 -6.37 -21.39
N SER A 112 11.99 -7.23 -21.90
CA SER A 112 12.67 -8.25 -21.08
C SER A 112 13.52 -7.63 -19.98
N GLN A 113 14.19 -6.52 -20.26
CA GLN A 113 14.97 -5.79 -19.26
C GLN A 113 14.06 -5.20 -18.17
N VAL A 114 12.99 -4.51 -18.58
CA VAL A 114 12.00 -3.94 -17.66
C VAL A 114 11.36 -5.03 -16.80
N ALA A 115 10.97 -6.16 -17.37
CA ALA A 115 10.40 -7.29 -16.62
C ALA A 115 11.37 -7.82 -15.55
N LYS A 116 12.65 -7.99 -15.89
CA LYS A 116 13.69 -8.41 -14.94
C LYS A 116 13.92 -7.39 -13.83
N ASP A 117 13.92 -6.10 -14.17
CA ASP A 117 14.10 -5.04 -13.18
C ASP A 117 12.89 -4.95 -12.24
N PHE A 118 11.67 -5.15 -12.75
CA PHE A 118 10.46 -5.27 -11.93
C PHE A 118 10.49 -6.48 -11.00
N GLU A 119 10.93 -7.66 -11.47
CA GLU A 119 11.06 -8.85 -10.64
C GLU A 119 12.07 -8.64 -9.50
N ARG A 120 13.22 -8.04 -9.80
CA ARG A 120 14.23 -7.68 -8.78
C ARG A 120 13.71 -6.69 -7.77
N GLU A 121 13.02 -5.64 -8.24
CA GLU A 121 12.48 -4.63 -7.34
C GLU A 121 11.36 -5.20 -6.47
N LYS A 122 10.51 -6.07 -7.02
CA LYS A 122 9.51 -6.82 -6.26
C LYS A 122 10.17 -7.68 -5.18
N GLU A 123 11.20 -8.45 -5.51
CA GLU A 123 11.93 -9.28 -4.54
C GLU A 123 12.57 -8.42 -3.44
N ARG A 124 13.19 -7.29 -3.82
CA ARG A 124 13.76 -6.32 -2.89
C ARG A 124 12.72 -5.74 -1.93
N LEU A 125 11.56 -5.33 -2.45
CA LEU A 125 10.47 -4.78 -1.64
C LEU A 125 9.87 -5.82 -0.70
N VAL A 126 9.66 -7.05 -1.16
CA VAL A 126 9.16 -8.15 -0.33
C VAL A 126 10.15 -8.49 0.78
N SER A 127 11.45 -8.59 0.46
CA SER A 127 12.49 -8.85 1.44
C SER A 127 12.55 -7.74 2.50
N LYS A 128 12.53 -6.47 2.07
CA LYS A 128 12.52 -5.32 2.99
C LYS A 128 11.27 -5.30 3.86
N ALA A 129 10.09 -5.50 3.29
CA ALA A 129 8.84 -5.53 4.06
C ALA A 129 8.82 -6.68 5.09
N LYS A 130 9.41 -7.83 4.74
CA LYS A 130 9.56 -8.95 5.68
C LYS A 130 10.49 -8.59 6.84
N GLN A 131 11.61 -7.94 6.55
CA GLN A 131 12.54 -7.47 7.59
C GLN A 131 11.87 -6.44 8.50
N ASP A 132 11.24 -5.40 7.93
CA ASP A 132 10.55 -4.36 8.71
C ASP A 132 9.43 -4.97 9.58
N MET A 133 8.72 -5.99 9.08
CA MET A 133 7.70 -6.71 9.85
C MET A 133 8.32 -7.52 11.01
N GLN A 134 9.47 -8.15 10.81
CA GLN A 134 10.18 -8.86 11.88
C GLN A 134 10.69 -7.89 12.95
N ASP A 135 11.29 -6.78 12.54
CA ASP A 135 11.81 -5.76 13.47
C ASP A 135 10.68 -5.17 14.32
N THR A 136 9.55 -4.84 13.70
CA THR A 136 8.37 -4.33 14.42
C THR A 136 7.71 -5.39 15.30
N GLU A 137 7.74 -6.66 14.92
CA GLU A 137 7.24 -7.75 15.76
C GLU A 137 8.08 -7.90 17.04
N VAL A 138 9.42 -7.88 16.91
CA VAL A 138 10.34 -7.90 18.06
C VAL A 138 10.09 -6.70 18.97
N GLU A 139 9.99 -5.49 18.43
CA GLU A 139 9.66 -4.29 19.22
C GLU A 139 8.31 -4.43 19.93
N ASN A 140 7.28 -4.93 19.24
CA ASN A 140 5.95 -5.11 19.83
C ASN A 140 5.97 -6.11 20.99
N THR A 141 6.71 -7.22 20.86
CA THR A 141 6.86 -8.20 21.93
C THR A 141 7.61 -7.61 23.14
N GLY A 142 8.68 -6.83 22.89
CA GLY A 142 9.42 -6.11 23.93
C GLY A 142 8.54 -5.11 24.69
N LEU A 143 7.77 -4.29 23.98
CA LEU A 143 6.84 -3.33 24.58
C LEU A 143 5.74 -4.03 25.40
N ARG A 144 5.21 -5.16 24.93
CA ARG A 144 4.24 -5.96 25.70
C ARG A 144 4.83 -6.52 26.99
N LYS A 145 6.08 -7.00 26.96
CA LYS A 145 6.79 -7.46 28.18
C LYS A 145 6.99 -6.30 29.15
N LEU A 146 7.46 -5.15 28.66
CA LEU A 146 7.66 -3.95 29.48
C LEU A 146 6.36 -3.46 30.13
N LEU A 147 5.26 -3.46 29.38
CA LEU A 147 3.95 -3.05 29.90
C LEU A 147 3.48 -3.96 31.05
N LYS A 148 3.68 -5.28 30.94
CA LYS A 148 3.37 -6.23 32.03
C LYS A 148 4.19 -5.96 33.30
N ILE A 149 5.47 -5.61 33.15
CA ILE A 149 6.33 -5.27 34.29
C ILE A 149 5.85 -3.96 34.93
N LYS A 150 5.60 -2.93 34.12
CA LYS A 150 5.08 -1.64 34.59
C LYS A 150 3.73 -1.77 35.28
N GLU A 151 2.86 -2.67 34.82
CA GLU A 151 1.58 -2.96 35.48
C GLU A 151 1.78 -3.61 36.86
N LYS A 152 2.73 -4.54 37.00
CA LYS A 152 3.09 -5.13 38.30
C LYS A 152 3.64 -4.07 39.27
N GLU A 153 4.57 -3.23 38.80
CA GLU A 153 5.12 -2.12 39.59
C GLU A 153 4.02 -1.14 40.04
N HIS A 154 3.13 -0.77 39.12
CA HIS A 154 2.02 0.12 39.41
C HIS A 154 1.07 -0.48 40.46
N ASN A 155 0.78 -1.78 40.38
CA ASN A 155 -0.02 -2.48 41.39
C ASN A 155 0.70 -2.56 42.74
N LYS A 156 2.03 -2.71 42.78
CA LYS A 156 2.82 -2.63 44.03
C LYS A 156 2.69 -1.24 44.65
N ILE A 157 2.84 -0.18 43.85
CA ILE A 157 2.68 1.21 44.31
C ILE A 157 1.27 1.45 44.85
N LYS A 158 0.22 0.95 44.17
CA LYS A 158 -1.17 1.05 44.65
C LYS A 158 -1.37 0.39 46.01
N ARG A 159 -0.82 -0.80 46.22
CA ARG A 159 -0.90 -1.51 47.52
C ARG A 159 -0.19 -0.71 48.61
N LEU A 160 1.04 -0.27 48.37
CA LEU A 160 1.79 0.54 49.33
C LEU A 160 1.05 1.84 49.68
N ALA A 161 0.46 2.52 48.69
CA ALA A 161 -0.36 3.70 48.94
C ALA A 161 -1.60 3.39 49.78
N GLN A 162 -2.25 2.25 49.54
CA GLN A 162 -3.39 1.80 50.35
C GLN A 162 -2.96 1.49 51.79
N ASP A 163 -1.82 0.82 51.98
CA ASP A 163 -1.28 0.50 53.31
C ASP A 163 -0.97 1.77 54.09
N ILE A 164 -0.39 2.78 53.45
CA ILE A 164 -0.15 4.10 54.07
C ILE A 164 -1.47 4.76 54.51
N ILE A 165 -2.53 4.68 53.69
CA ILE A 165 -3.85 5.23 54.02
C ILE A 165 -4.47 4.47 55.21
N SER A 166 -4.38 3.15 55.22
CA SER A 166 -4.86 2.30 56.32
C SER A 166 -4.12 2.63 57.62
N GLN A 167 -2.78 2.65 57.60
CA GLN A 167 -1.95 3.01 58.75
C GLN A 167 -2.26 4.43 59.24
N ARG A 168 -2.44 5.41 58.34
CA ARG A 168 -2.85 6.77 58.70
C ARG A 168 -4.21 6.77 59.40
N SER A 169 -5.17 6.00 58.90
CA SER A 169 -6.51 5.89 59.49
C SER A 169 -6.47 5.23 60.87
N GLU A 170 -5.66 4.19 61.05
CA GLU A 170 -5.42 3.54 62.34
C GLU A 170 -4.81 4.52 63.35
N VAL A 171 -3.80 5.30 62.93
CA VAL A 171 -3.19 6.33 63.77
C VAL A 171 -4.22 7.39 64.16
N GLU A 172 -5.01 7.91 63.21
CA GLU A 172 -6.11 8.84 63.48
C GLU A 172 -7.10 8.27 64.51
N GLN A 173 -7.44 6.99 64.41
CA GLN A 173 -8.30 6.32 65.39
C GLN A 173 -7.64 6.25 66.78
N PHE A 174 -6.38 5.82 66.89
CA PHE A 174 -5.68 5.80 68.17
C PHE A 174 -5.60 7.19 68.82
N PHE A 175 -5.43 8.26 68.02
CA PHE A 175 -5.50 9.64 68.49
C PHE A 175 -6.86 10.00 69.06
N LEU A 176 -7.95 9.67 68.35
CA LEU A 176 -9.31 9.96 68.82
C LEU A 176 -9.64 9.20 70.10
N GLU A 177 -9.24 7.93 70.20
CA GLU A 177 -9.44 7.13 71.41
C GLU A 177 -8.63 7.67 72.59
N ALA A 178 -7.37 8.10 72.38
CA ALA A 178 -6.56 8.70 73.43
C ALA A 178 -7.16 10.03 73.92
N LEU A 179 -7.72 10.85 73.02
CA LEU A 179 -8.47 12.06 73.37
C LEU A 179 -9.73 11.74 74.19
N GLU A 180 -10.47 10.71 73.81
CA GLU A 180 -11.65 10.22 74.53
C GLU A 180 -11.30 9.71 75.93
N GLU A 181 -10.23 8.92 76.06
CA GLU A 181 -9.77 8.38 77.34
C GLU A 181 -9.38 9.49 78.33
N VAL A 182 -8.62 10.48 77.86
CA VAL A 182 -8.25 11.65 78.67
C VAL A 182 -9.47 12.49 79.02
N ARG A 183 -10.40 12.69 78.08
CA ARG A 183 -11.66 13.39 78.32
C ARG A 183 -12.46 12.70 79.44
N ASP A 184 -12.63 11.39 79.36
CA ASP A 184 -13.38 10.62 80.35
C ASP A 184 -12.65 10.59 81.71
N GLN A 185 -11.32 10.64 81.71
CA GLN A 185 -10.53 10.78 82.93
C GLN A 185 -10.69 12.17 83.57
N ILE A 186 -10.63 13.26 82.80
CA ILE A 186 -10.91 14.62 83.29
C ILE A 186 -12.33 14.69 83.86
N ALA A 187 -13.32 14.12 83.17
CA ALA A 187 -14.70 14.08 83.64
C ALA A 187 -14.81 13.33 84.98
N ARG A 188 -14.14 12.19 85.12
CA ARG A 188 -14.08 11.42 86.38
C ARG A 188 -13.36 12.18 87.50
N GLU A 189 -12.22 12.81 87.22
CA GLU A 189 -11.46 13.62 88.21
C GLU A 189 -12.29 14.82 88.69
N ARG A 190 -13.05 15.47 87.80
CA ARG A 190 -14.00 16.54 88.13
C ARG A 190 -15.19 16.04 88.94
N LEU A 191 -15.77 14.90 88.58
CA LEU A 191 -16.83 14.29 89.38
C LEU A 191 -16.33 13.94 90.79
N LYS A 192 -15.14 13.36 90.91
CA LYS A 192 -14.53 12.95 92.18
C LYS A 192 -14.20 14.16 93.07
N SER A 193 -13.60 15.20 92.50
CA SER A 193 -13.36 16.48 93.21
C SER A 193 -14.65 17.20 93.61
N SER A 194 -15.70 17.13 92.78
CA SER A 194 -17.02 17.67 93.14
C SER A 194 -17.71 16.86 94.26
N SER A 195 -17.54 15.53 94.28
CA SER A 195 -18.11 14.65 95.31
C SER A 195 -17.38 14.74 96.66
N SER A 196 -16.10 15.11 96.68
CA SER A 196 -15.37 15.44 97.92
C SER A 196 -15.64 16.86 98.43
N ALA A 197 -16.32 17.71 97.66
CA ALA A 197 -16.67 19.09 98.03
C ALA A 197 -18.15 19.28 98.41
N ALA A 198 -18.99 18.24 98.34
CA ALA A 198 -20.41 18.30 98.70
C ALA A 198 -20.69 17.61 100.05
N GLY A 199 -20.55 18.37 101.14
CA GLY A 199 -21.16 18.06 102.45
C GLY A 199 -22.62 18.53 102.53
N PRO A 200 -23.45 17.99 103.44
CA PRO A 200 -24.90 18.09 103.38
C PRO A 200 -25.43 19.40 103.99
N SER A 201 -26.44 20.01 103.36
CA SER A 201 -27.35 20.92 104.03
C SER A 201 -28.78 20.68 103.58
N SER A 202 -29.61 20.47 104.60
CA SER A 202 -31.02 20.11 104.57
C SER A 202 -31.88 21.36 104.70
N THR A 203 -33.18 21.20 104.40
CA THR A 203 -34.34 21.89 105.00
C THR A 203 -34.75 23.20 104.28
N PHE A 204 -36.01 23.50 103.86
CA PHE A 204 -37.33 22.82 103.81
C PHE A 204 -38.38 23.89 103.36
N ILE A 205 -39.54 23.45 102.80
CA ILE A 205 -40.91 24.09 102.69
C ILE A 205 -41.06 25.48 102.02
N THR A 206 -42.11 25.78 101.24
CA THR A 206 -43.54 25.68 101.56
C THR A 206 -44.45 25.64 100.31
N GLU A 207 -45.61 25.00 100.48
CA GLU A 207 -46.79 24.87 99.60
C GLU A 207 -47.51 26.18 99.21
N GLU A 208 -48.24 26.12 98.08
CA GLU A 208 -49.66 26.49 97.84
C GLU A 208 -49.82 27.02 96.40
N SER A 209 -50.52 26.33 95.48
CA SER A 209 -51.97 26.15 95.32
C SER A 209 -52.61 27.19 94.36
N SER A 210 -53.13 26.66 93.23
CA SER A 210 -54.39 27.05 92.56
C SER A 210 -54.46 28.15 91.48
N THR A 211 -55.14 27.76 90.39
CA THR A 211 -56.02 28.53 89.45
C THR A 211 -55.46 29.11 88.13
N HIS A 212 -55.78 28.41 87.04
CA HIS A 212 -56.62 28.83 85.89
C HIS A 212 -56.72 30.32 85.49
N PHE A 213 -56.40 30.64 84.22
CA PHE A 213 -57.29 31.27 83.20
C PHE A 213 -56.61 32.29 82.26
N GLN A 214 -56.94 32.12 80.97
CA GLN A 214 -56.79 32.90 79.73
C GLN A 214 -56.04 34.25 79.69
N GLY A 215 -55.05 34.31 78.78
CA GLY A 215 -55.14 35.07 77.53
C GLY A 215 -54.96 36.60 77.57
N ARG A 216 -53.82 37.09 77.05
CA ARG A 216 -53.73 38.14 76.00
C ARG A 216 -52.28 38.56 75.71
N GLU A 217 -51.85 38.33 74.48
CA GLU A 217 -51.00 39.25 73.70
C GLU A 217 -51.72 40.62 73.54
N PRO A 218 -51.09 41.75 73.09
CA PRO A 218 -49.81 41.82 72.37
C PRO A 218 -48.89 43.00 72.71
N GLY A 219 -47.66 42.92 72.20
CA GLY A 219 -47.08 44.05 71.46
C GLY A 219 -45.98 44.85 72.14
N ARG A 220 -44.74 44.61 71.72
CA ARG A 220 -43.96 45.54 70.86
C ARG A 220 -42.49 45.14 70.87
N LEU A 221 -41.97 44.81 69.68
CA LEU A 221 -40.58 45.07 69.31
C LEU A 221 -40.42 46.59 69.04
N PRO A 222 -39.25 47.21 69.24
CA PRO A 222 -38.23 47.14 68.18
C PRO A 222 -36.76 47.08 68.62
N GLN A 223 -36.01 46.51 67.67
CA GLN A 223 -34.59 46.60 67.35
C GLN A 223 -33.82 47.85 67.82
N ILE A 224 -32.49 47.73 67.98
CA ILE A 224 -31.47 48.24 67.04
C ILE A 224 -30.06 48.22 67.68
N ARG A 225 -29.06 47.85 66.84
CA ARG A 225 -27.60 48.10 66.87
C ARG A 225 -26.84 47.86 68.18
N GLY A 226 -25.73 47.15 68.17
CA GLY A 226 -24.62 47.32 67.23
C GLY A 226 -23.46 47.98 67.97
N GLY A 227 -22.41 47.22 68.22
CA GLY A 227 -21.12 47.67 68.75
C GLY A 227 -20.11 46.59 68.39
N ALA A 228 -19.17 46.87 67.49
CA ALA A 228 -17.93 47.59 67.77
C ALA A 228 -16.98 46.74 68.65
N GLY A 229 -15.82 46.45 68.07
CA GLY A 229 -14.75 45.73 68.74
C GLY A 229 -14.11 46.54 69.88
N GLY A 230 -13.24 45.86 70.61
CA GLY A 230 -12.56 46.35 71.81
C GLY A 230 -12.47 45.21 72.82
N VAL A 231 -11.48 44.32 72.72
CA VAL A 231 -10.15 44.46 73.37
C VAL A 231 -10.27 44.44 74.90
N GLY A 232 -9.52 43.51 75.52
CA GLY A 232 -9.40 43.33 76.97
C GLY A 232 -9.82 41.91 77.34
N GLY A 233 -8.90 40.98 77.58
CA GLY A 233 -7.97 41.10 78.69
C GLY A 233 -8.74 40.76 79.97
N GLY A 234 -9.07 39.47 80.13
CA GLY A 234 -9.83 38.98 81.27
C GLY A 234 -9.49 37.52 81.49
N ALA A 235 -8.61 37.27 82.46
CA ALA A 235 -8.39 35.98 83.07
C ALA A 235 -9.70 35.50 83.72
N GLY A 236 -10.56 34.90 82.91
CA GLY A 236 -11.70 34.13 83.37
C GLY A 236 -11.30 32.67 83.24
N GLY A 237 -11.16 31.98 84.36
CA GLY A 237 -11.14 30.52 84.39
C GLY A 237 -12.35 30.03 83.62
N LYS A 238 -12.12 29.61 82.37
CA LYS A 238 -13.17 28.99 81.55
C LYS A 238 -13.43 27.65 82.19
N ASN A 239 -14.42 27.63 83.07
CA ASN A 239 -15.15 26.45 83.45
C ASN A 239 -15.61 25.80 82.15
N PHE A 240 -14.80 24.85 81.66
CA PHE A 240 -15.14 24.02 80.53
C PHE A 240 -16.33 23.19 80.98
N SER A 241 -17.55 23.65 80.67
CA SER A 241 -18.76 22.87 80.91
C SER A 241 -18.58 21.58 80.12
N TYR A 242 -18.42 20.48 80.83
CA TYR A 242 -18.34 19.16 80.21
C TYR A 242 -19.74 18.84 79.71
N VAL A 243 -19.93 19.00 78.40
CA VAL A 243 -21.13 18.52 77.71
C VAL A 243 -20.76 17.17 77.10
N PRO A 244 -21.40 16.06 77.51
CA PRO A 244 -21.21 14.78 76.84
C PRO A 244 -21.55 14.95 75.35
N ASN A 245 -20.71 14.44 74.45
CA ASN A 245 -20.78 14.52 72.97
C ASN A 245 -20.27 15.79 72.25
N GLN A 246 -19.55 16.71 72.90
CA GLN A 246 -18.87 17.79 72.15
C GLN A 246 -17.53 17.31 71.57
N LYS A 247 -17.28 17.57 70.28
CA LYS A 247 -15.94 17.38 69.67
C LYS A 247 -14.97 18.36 70.31
N VAL A 248 -14.10 17.87 71.20
CA VAL A 248 -13.05 18.68 71.83
C VAL A 248 -11.85 18.69 70.90
N ASP A 249 -11.42 19.89 70.49
CA ASP A 249 -10.24 20.05 69.64
C ASP A 249 -8.99 20.16 70.54
N ILE A 250 -7.82 19.74 70.04
CA ILE A 250 -6.57 19.70 70.85
C ILE A 250 -6.24 21.08 71.43
N LYS A 251 -6.66 22.15 70.76
CA LYS A 251 -6.47 23.54 71.19
C LYS A 251 -7.14 23.86 72.52
N ASP A 252 -8.20 23.13 72.87
CA ASP A 252 -9.03 23.37 74.05
C ASP A 252 -8.51 22.64 75.31
N LEU A 253 -7.51 21.76 75.17
CA LEU A 253 -6.89 21.03 76.27
C LEU A 253 -5.77 21.85 76.95
N VAL A 254 -5.65 21.71 78.27
CA VAL A 254 -4.52 22.25 79.05
C VAL A 254 -3.25 21.45 78.75
N TRP A 255 -2.06 22.02 79.00
CA TRP A 255 -0.79 21.40 78.66
C TRP A 255 -0.58 20.02 79.29
N GLU A 256 -1.00 19.82 80.54
CA GLU A 256 -0.89 18.53 81.21
C GLU A 256 -1.74 17.44 80.52
N ASP A 257 -2.94 17.79 80.05
CA ASP A 257 -3.83 16.86 79.35
C ASP A 257 -3.32 16.55 77.94
N LYS A 258 -2.71 17.54 77.25
CA LYS A 258 -2.02 17.30 75.97
C LYS A 258 -0.88 16.30 76.11
N GLU A 259 -0.08 16.44 77.17
CA GLU A 259 1.01 15.49 77.44
C GLU A 259 0.48 14.09 77.75
N ARG A 260 -0.62 13.98 78.51
CA ARG A 260 -1.28 12.68 78.78
C ARG A 260 -1.80 12.01 77.51
N VAL A 261 -2.47 12.76 76.62
CA VAL A 261 -2.93 12.24 75.32
C VAL A 261 -1.75 11.69 74.53
N LEU A 262 -0.63 12.42 74.46
CA LEU A 262 0.57 11.95 73.77
C LEU A 262 1.16 10.69 74.41
N ARG A 263 1.21 10.61 75.74
CA ARG A 263 1.70 9.39 76.44
C ARG A 263 0.81 8.18 76.16
N ILE A 264 -0.51 8.32 76.22
CA ILE A 264 -1.48 7.24 75.92
C ILE A 264 -1.37 6.84 74.46
N LEU A 265 -1.30 7.81 73.55
CA LEU A 265 -1.11 7.55 72.14
C LEU A 265 0.18 6.78 71.86
N PHE A 266 1.33 7.26 72.36
CA PHE A 266 2.60 6.55 72.15
C PHE A 266 2.57 5.16 72.79
N ALA A 267 1.93 4.99 73.94
CA ALA A 267 1.72 3.66 74.51
C ALA A 267 0.87 2.77 73.61
N LYS A 268 -0.25 3.26 73.07
CA LYS A 268 -1.13 2.53 72.16
C LYS A 268 -0.45 2.19 70.83
N ILE A 269 0.26 3.14 70.22
CA ILE A 269 1.04 2.92 68.99
C ILE A 269 2.15 1.88 69.25
N ASN A 270 2.87 1.98 70.38
CA ASN A 270 3.93 1.01 70.70
C ASN A 270 3.38 -0.38 71.05
N GLN A 271 2.17 -0.47 71.60
CA GLN A 271 1.47 -1.73 71.87
C GLN A 271 0.92 -2.38 70.59
N SER A 272 0.46 -1.58 69.61
CA SER A 272 0.03 -2.13 68.32
C SER A 272 1.20 -2.54 67.41
N GLN A 273 2.38 -1.98 67.63
CA GLN A 273 3.62 -2.31 66.90
C GLN A 273 4.36 -3.57 67.44
N MET A 274 3.99 -4.16 68.59
CA MET A 274 4.64 -5.32 69.21
C MET A 274 3.61 -6.29 69.82
N PRO A 275 3.44 -7.59 69.46
CA PRO A 275 4.03 -8.41 68.40
C PRO A 275 2.97 -8.96 67.43
N SER A 276 3.02 -8.52 66.18
CA SER A 276 2.84 -9.40 65.00
C SER A 276 4.08 -9.26 64.15
N ASN A 277 5.23 -9.52 64.77
CA ASN A 277 6.52 -9.59 64.09
C ASN A 277 6.64 -10.86 63.21
N SER A 278 5.53 -11.34 62.66
CA SER A 278 5.45 -12.32 61.57
C SER A 278 5.23 -11.65 60.21
N HIS A 279 5.21 -10.31 60.13
CA HIS A 279 5.09 -9.61 58.84
C HIS A 279 6.00 -8.39 58.64
N ASN A 280 7.02 -8.22 59.50
CA ASN A 280 7.99 -7.13 59.38
C ASN A 280 9.45 -7.60 59.44
N GLN A 281 9.70 -8.81 58.94
CA GLN A 281 10.97 -9.01 58.25
C GLN A 281 10.84 -8.13 56.99
N PRO A 282 11.83 -7.28 56.61
CA PRO A 282 11.93 -6.96 55.20
C PRO A 282 12.07 -8.33 54.57
N ASP A 283 11.02 -8.82 53.90
CA ASP A 283 11.15 -9.93 52.99
C ASP A 283 12.21 -9.45 52.01
N HIS A 284 13.47 -9.76 52.32
CA HIS A 284 14.57 -9.51 51.43
C HIS A 284 14.25 -10.45 50.28
N PRO A 285 13.79 -9.93 49.15
CA PRO A 285 12.68 -10.61 48.55
C PRO A 285 13.26 -11.78 47.78
N ARG A 286 12.81 -12.99 48.12
CA ARG A 286 12.93 -14.10 47.19
C ARG A 286 12.30 -13.72 45.83
N GLN A 287 11.35 -12.77 45.84
CA GLN A 287 10.85 -12.11 44.63
C GLN A 287 11.78 -11.06 43.99
N GLU A 288 12.74 -10.44 44.68
CA GLU A 288 13.75 -9.53 44.10
C GLU A 288 14.90 -10.35 43.55
N GLN A 289 15.24 -11.49 44.16
CA GLN A 289 16.11 -12.46 43.53
C GLN A 289 15.43 -13.07 42.30
N ASP A 290 14.14 -13.40 42.34
CA ASP A 290 13.43 -13.82 41.13
C ASP A 290 13.25 -12.67 40.14
N LEU A 291 13.12 -11.41 40.57
CA LEU A 291 13.03 -10.25 39.66
C LEU A 291 14.39 -9.91 39.07
N ASP A 292 15.50 -10.00 39.79
CA ASP A 292 16.86 -9.78 39.26
C ASP A 292 17.34 -10.99 38.46
N LEU A 293 16.93 -12.22 38.80
CA LEU A 293 17.17 -13.41 37.98
C LEU A 293 16.25 -13.42 36.76
N LEU A 294 15.00 -12.95 36.82
CA LEU A 294 14.13 -12.83 35.64
C LEU A 294 14.53 -11.63 34.80
N ASP A 295 14.93 -10.49 35.38
CA ASP A 295 15.41 -9.31 34.64
C ASP A 295 16.80 -9.59 34.04
N GLY A 296 17.66 -10.31 34.77
CA GLY A 296 18.92 -10.84 34.27
C GLY A 296 18.73 -11.87 33.14
N ARG A 297 17.83 -12.85 33.32
CA ARG A 297 17.51 -13.89 32.32
C ARG A 297 16.74 -13.34 31.12
N LEU A 298 15.89 -12.33 31.31
CA LEU A 298 15.22 -11.62 30.21
C LEU A 298 16.18 -10.69 29.48
N ARG A 299 17.17 -10.08 30.16
CA ARG A 299 18.29 -9.39 29.50
C ARG A 299 19.15 -10.35 28.70
N GLU A 300 19.49 -11.51 29.25
CA GLU A 300 20.27 -12.54 28.56
C GLU A 300 19.52 -13.10 27.34
N GLU A 301 18.20 -13.33 27.45
CA GLU A 301 17.35 -13.74 26.32
C GLU A 301 17.20 -12.64 25.26
N LEU A 302 17.09 -11.36 25.66
CA LEU A 302 17.07 -10.23 24.72
C LEU A 302 18.44 -10.04 24.04
N GLU A 303 19.54 -10.26 24.75
CA GLU A 303 20.90 -10.23 24.19
C GLU A 303 21.18 -11.44 23.29
N GLU A 304 20.60 -12.62 23.56
CA GLU A 304 20.63 -13.78 22.67
C GLU A 304 19.76 -13.59 21.42
N GLU A 305 18.53 -13.08 21.52
CA GLU A 305 17.68 -12.83 20.34
C GLU A 305 18.26 -11.73 19.42
N THR A 306 18.92 -10.73 19.99
CA THR A 306 19.66 -9.72 19.22
C THR A 306 20.96 -10.26 18.62
N ARG A 307 21.66 -11.19 19.31
CA ARG A 307 22.81 -11.92 18.73
C ARG A 307 22.42 -12.87 17.61
N VAL A 308 21.32 -13.60 17.74
CA VAL A 308 20.78 -14.50 16.71
C VAL A 308 20.28 -13.70 15.50
N SER A 309 19.71 -12.52 15.71
CA SER A 309 19.31 -11.62 14.61
C SER A 309 20.51 -10.97 13.90
N SER A 310 21.59 -10.63 14.62
CA SER A 310 22.81 -10.08 14.01
C SER A 310 23.64 -11.12 13.25
N SER A 311 23.62 -12.40 13.67
CA SER A 311 24.28 -13.49 12.94
C SER A 311 23.50 -13.91 11.68
N ALA A 312 22.16 -13.87 11.72
CA ALA A 312 21.29 -14.14 10.57
C ALA A 312 21.40 -13.07 9.46
N SER A 313 21.81 -11.84 9.80
CA SER A 313 22.07 -10.77 8.81
C SER A 313 23.44 -10.87 8.10
N SER A 314 24.34 -11.77 8.52
CA SER A 314 25.69 -11.91 7.94
C SER A 314 25.81 -12.94 6.81
N ASP A 315 24.78 -13.75 6.58
CA ASP A 315 24.73 -14.74 5.49
C ASP A 315 24.25 -14.09 4.18
N VAL A 316 25.00 -13.10 3.70
CA VAL A 316 24.93 -12.65 2.31
C VAL A 316 25.92 -13.52 1.51
N PRO A 317 25.48 -14.36 0.56
CA PRO A 317 26.40 -15.19 -0.21
C PRO A 317 27.31 -14.28 -1.04
N ARG A 318 28.60 -14.28 -0.67
CA ARG A 318 29.67 -13.58 -1.39
C ARG A 318 29.81 -14.21 -2.77
N ARG A 319 29.15 -13.60 -3.76
CA ARG A 319 29.18 -13.99 -5.17
C ARG A 319 30.63 -14.17 -5.63
N MET A 320 31.04 -15.42 -5.88
CA MET A 320 32.34 -15.76 -6.45
C MET A 320 32.52 -15.03 -7.78
N SER A 321 33.51 -14.13 -7.81
CA SER A 321 34.01 -13.49 -9.01
C SER A 321 34.77 -14.52 -9.84
N MET A 322 34.08 -15.22 -10.74
CA MET A 322 34.71 -15.96 -11.83
C MET A 322 35.10 -14.97 -12.93
N ARG A 323 36.26 -14.31 -12.79
CA ARG A 323 36.96 -13.73 -13.94
C ARG A 323 37.71 -14.86 -14.65
N GLY A 324 37.01 -15.52 -15.56
CA GLY A 324 37.60 -16.37 -16.58
C GLY A 324 38.47 -15.54 -17.52
N THR A 325 39.68 -16.02 -17.72
CA THR A 325 40.66 -15.60 -18.70
C THR A 325 40.13 -15.79 -20.11
N ALA A 326 40.22 -14.77 -20.96
CA ALA A 326 40.07 -14.92 -22.41
C ALA A 326 41.13 -14.07 -23.10
N SER A 327 42.19 -14.77 -23.48
CA SER A 327 43.23 -14.37 -24.41
C SER A 327 42.60 -14.00 -25.76
N LEU A 328 42.74 -12.73 -26.17
CA LEU A 328 42.36 -12.27 -27.50
C LEU A 328 43.63 -12.14 -28.34
N ARG A 329 43.91 -13.19 -29.12
CA ARG A 329 44.92 -13.20 -30.18
C ARG A 329 44.25 -12.69 -31.46
N GLN A 330 44.59 -11.48 -31.89
CA GLN A 330 44.29 -11.02 -33.25
C GLN A 330 45.29 -11.64 -34.23
N PRO A 331 44.86 -12.10 -35.41
CA PRO A 331 45.71 -12.11 -36.58
C PRO A 331 45.37 -10.90 -37.47
N ASP A 332 46.38 -10.07 -37.69
CA ASP A 332 46.44 -9.17 -38.84
C ASP A 332 46.45 -10.02 -40.12
N PHE A 333 45.56 -9.72 -41.06
CA PHE A 333 45.73 -10.08 -42.46
C PHE A 333 45.53 -8.82 -43.31
N ALA A 334 46.61 -8.50 -44.03
CA ALA A 334 46.61 -7.69 -45.24
C ALA A 334 46.09 -8.52 -46.43
#